data_AF-A0A6P4Z3M7-F1
#
_entry.id   AF-A0A6P4Z3M7-F1
#
_cell.length_a   1.000
_cell.length_b   1.000
_cell.length_c   1.000
_cell.angle_alpha   90.00
_cell.angle_beta   90.00
_cell.angle_gamma   90.00
#
_symmetry.space_group_name_H-M   'P 1'
#
loop_
_entity.id
_entity.type
_entity.pdbx_description
1 polymer ?
#
loop_
_entity_poly.entity_id
_entity_poly.type
_entity_poly.pdbx_seq_one_letter_code
_entity_poly.pdbx_strand_id
1 'polypeptide(L)'
;MAAPSEQFWKPHYPCDYYKQEYTDCTSIGHRFHTYYVYGEKPECAQWKKDYEACSAWMKTKSEEAKQELIKVENRHLQQKYYVNPVWPRRVTPPKDWYLPLEEMSQKQQAS
;
A
#
# COMPACT_ATOMS: atom_id res chain seq x y z
N MET A 1 17.54 29.96 16.85
CA MET A 1 17.85 28.98 15.79
C MET A 1 17.49 27.61 16.35
N ALA A 2 16.32 27.07 16.01
CA ALA A 2 15.92 25.74 16.45
C ALA A 2 16.80 24.71 15.73
N ALA A 3 17.39 23.78 16.47
CA ALA A 3 18.17 22.68 15.91
C ALA A 3 17.31 21.91 14.88
N PRO A 4 17.90 21.43 13.77
CA PRO A 4 17.19 20.53 12.88
C PRO A 4 16.79 19.32 13.72
N SER A 5 15.50 19.07 13.83
CA SER A 5 14.99 17.89 14.51
C SER A 5 15.69 16.68 13.91
N GLU A 6 16.39 15.90 14.74
CA GLU A 6 16.93 14.61 14.33
C GLU A 6 15.79 13.84 13.66
N GLN A 7 15.87 13.68 12.33
CA GLN A 7 14.88 12.91 11.59
C GLN A 7 15.09 11.45 11.97
N PHE A 8 14.42 11.04 13.05
CA PHE A 8 14.36 9.65 13.45
C PHE A 8 13.64 8.89 12.34
N TRP A 9 14.34 7.94 11.70
CA TRP A 9 13.77 7.11 10.66
C TRP A 9 12.56 6.36 11.22
N LYS A 10 11.45 6.44 10.49
CA LYS A 10 10.20 5.72 10.81
C LYS A 10 9.83 4.85 9.63
N PRO A 11 9.41 3.59 9.86
CA PRO A 11 8.88 2.76 8.80
C PRO A 11 7.66 3.44 8.16
N HIS A 12 7.49 3.23 6.86
CA HIS A 12 6.38 3.78 6.08
C HIS A 12 5.03 3.25 6.58
N TYR A 13 4.99 1.98 7.01
CA TYR A 13 3.80 1.37 7.61
C TYR A 13 3.99 1.13 9.11
N PRO A 14 2.96 1.36 9.95
CA PRO A 14 3.04 1.05 11.38
C PRO A 14 3.10 -0.46 11.60
N CYS A 15 3.66 -0.91 12.74
CA CYS A 15 3.78 -2.34 13.02
C CYS A 15 2.43 -3.09 13.06
N ASP A 16 1.35 -2.41 13.45
CA ASP A 16 0.00 -2.99 13.45
C ASP A 16 -0.47 -3.37 12.05
N TYR A 17 0.00 -2.67 11.02
CA TYR A 17 -0.30 -3.01 9.63
C TYR A 17 0.23 -4.40 9.28
N TYR A 18 1.52 -4.68 9.54
CA TYR A 18 2.11 -6.01 9.28
C TYR A 18 1.41 -7.12 10.07
N LYS A 19 0.94 -6.82 11.29
CA LYS A 19 0.18 -7.77 12.11
C LYS A 19 -1.20 -8.07 11.53
N GLN A 20 -1.90 -7.07 11.03
CA GLN A 20 -3.18 -7.23 10.36
C GLN A 20 -3.01 -8.08 9.09
N GLU A 21 -2.04 -7.73 8.23
CA GLU A 21 -1.75 -8.49 7.01
C GLU A 21 -1.39 -9.96 7.30
N TYR A 22 -0.62 -10.23 8.36
CA TYR A 22 -0.36 -11.60 8.80
C TYR A 22 -1.65 -12.32 9.22
N THR A 23 -2.50 -11.65 10.00
CA THR A 23 -3.78 -12.21 10.46
C THR A 23 -4.69 -12.53 9.27
N ASP A 24 -4.81 -11.59 8.33
CA ASP A 24 -5.60 -11.75 7.12
C ASP A 24 -5.06 -12.88 6.23
N CYS A 25 -3.74 -12.95 6.04
CA CYS A 25 -3.10 -14.03 5.29
C CYS A 25 -3.39 -15.41 5.92
N THR A 26 -3.36 -15.49 7.25
CA THR A 26 -3.65 -16.75 7.96
C THR A 26 -5.13 -17.08 8.06
N SER A 27 -6.01 -16.13 7.74
CA SER A 27 -7.45 -16.35 7.79
C SER A 27 -7.87 -17.44 6.81
N ILE A 28 -8.86 -18.22 7.24
CA ILE A 28 -9.39 -19.34 6.46
C ILE A 28 -9.96 -18.83 5.12
N GLY A 29 -10.68 -17.70 5.13
CA GLY A 29 -11.25 -17.10 3.94
C GLY A 29 -10.20 -16.70 2.91
N HIS A 30 -9.13 -16.03 3.34
CA HIS A 30 -8.04 -15.64 2.44
C HIS A 30 -7.32 -16.84 1.83
N ARG A 31 -7.08 -17.89 2.63
CA ARG A 31 -6.47 -19.13 2.15
C ARG A 31 -7.33 -19.84 1.10
N PHE A 32 -8.63 -19.97 1.36
CA PHE A 32 -9.55 -20.57 0.39
C PHE A 32 -9.62 -19.76 -0.91
N HIS A 33 -9.73 -18.44 -0.80
CA HIS A 33 -9.73 -17.56 -1.97
C HIS A 33 -8.45 -17.69 -2.78
N THR A 34 -7.28 -17.62 -2.13
CA THR A 34 -5.98 -17.73 -2.79
C THR A 34 -5.82 -19.09 -3.47
N TYR A 35 -6.19 -20.16 -2.79
CA TYR A 35 -6.17 -21.50 -3.36
C TYR A 35 -7.11 -21.64 -4.57
N TYR A 36 -8.30 -21.04 -4.53
CA TYR A 36 -9.24 -21.09 -5.64
C TYR A 36 -8.76 -20.28 -6.86
N VAL A 37 -8.16 -19.10 -6.64
CA VAL A 37 -7.69 -18.21 -7.72
C VAL A 37 -6.37 -18.67 -8.32
N TYR A 38 -5.42 -19.10 -7.47
CA TYR A 38 -4.04 -19.38 -7.89
C TYR A 38 -3.63 -20.86 -7.78
N GLY A 39 -4.46 -21.71 -7.17
CA GLY A 39 -4.15 -23.15 -6.98
C GLY A 39 -3.16 -23.44 -5.85
N GLU A 40 -2.64 -22.41 -5.19
CA GLU A 40 -1.57 -22.52 -4.18
C GLU A 40 -2.00 -21.91 -2.85
N LYS A 41 -1.41 -22.42 -1.76
CA LYS A 41 -1.58 -21.82 -0.42
C LYS A 41 -0.68 -20.57 -0.31
N PRO A 42 -1.15 -19.48 0.30
CA PRO A 42 -0.32 -18.29 0.50
C PRO A 42 0.80 -18.55 1.51
N GLU A 43 2.00 -18.04 1.22
CA GLU A 43 3.17 -18.04 2.11
C GLU A 43 3.07 -16.89 3.13
N CYS A 44 2.43 -17.13 4.28
CA CYS A 44 2.25 -16.10 5.32
C CYS A 44 3.47 -15.88 6.22
N ALA A 45 4.52 -16.70 6.08
CA ALA A 45 5.71 -16.61 6.93
C ALA A 45 6.44 -15.26 6.78
N GLN A 46 6.34 -14.66 5.59
CA GLN A 46 6.95 -13.36 5.32
C GLN A 46 6.35 -12.25 6.18
N TRP A 47 5.02 -12.15 6.24
CA TRP A 47 4.33 -11.13 7.05
C TRP A 47 4.67 -11.24 8.55
N LYS A 48 4.86 -12.47 9.05
CA LYS A 48 5.29 -12.70 10.43
C LYS A 48 6.69 -12.13 10.69
N LYS A 49 7.65 -12.42 9.80
CA LYS A 49 9.02 -11.90 9.90
C LYS A 49 9.03 -10.38 9.82
N ASP A 50 8.26 -9.81 8.92
CA ASP A 50 8.19 -8.35 8.70
C ASP A 50 7.62 -7.65 9.96
N TYR A 51 6.60 -8.24 10.61
CA TYR A 51 6.09 -7.78 11.91
C TYR A 51 7.13 -7.90 13.04
N GLU A 52 7.87 -9.01 13.11
CA GLU A 52 8.93 -9.21 14.11
C GLU A 52 10.06 -8.20 13.95
N ALA A 53 10.49 -7.92 12.72
CA ALA A 53 11.47 -6.88 12.40
C ALA A 53 10.98 -5.48 12.81
N CYS A 54 9.70 -5.17 12.55
CA CYS A 54 9.09 -3.90 12.97
C CYS A 54 9.06 -3.77 14.50
N SER A 55 8.65 -4.84 15.20
CA SER A 55 8.63 -4.86 16.66
C SER A 55 10.04 -4.72 17.26
N ALA A 56 11.03 -5.36 16.64
CA ALA A 56 12.43 -5.24 17.04
C ALA A 56 12.93 -3.80 16.89
N TRP A 57 12.70 -3.17 15.73
CA TRP A 57 13.03 -1.75 15.52
C TRP A 57 12.41 -0.84 16.58
N MET A 58 11.13 -1.04 16.92
CA MET A 58 10.44 -0.23 17.92
C MET A 58 11.03 -0.39 19.33
N LYS A 59 11.56 -1.57 19.66
CA LYS A 59 12.13 -1.87 20.98
C LYS A 59 13.60 -1.49 21.10
N THR A 60 14.42 -1.88 20.13
CA THR A 60 15.89 -1.80 20.20
C THR A 60 16.46 -0.70 19.33
N LYS A 61 15.71 -0.20 18.34
CA LYS A 61 16.17 0.74 17.31
C LYS A 61 17.46 0.27 16.60
N SER A 62 17.56 -1.05 16.40
CA SER A 62 18.71 -1.69 15.73
C SER A 62 18.75 -1.33 14.25
N GLU A 63 19.95 -1.01 13.75
CA GLU A 63 20.14 -0.64 12.35
C GLU A 63 19.86 -1.82 11.40
N GLU A 64 20.12 -3.05 11.85
CA GLU A 64 19.82 -4.28 11.11
C GLU A 64 18.31 -4.42 10.86
N ALA A 65 17.49 -4.26 11.90
CA ALA A 65 16.03 -4.32 11.79
C ALA A 65 15.48 -3.24 10.85
N LYS A 66 16.07 -2.04 10.88
CA LYS A 66 15.73 -0.95 9.96
C LYS A 66 16.08 -1.30 8.51
N GLN A 67 17.26 -1.85 8.25
CA GLN A 67 17.65 -2.23 6.89
C GLN A 67 16.75 -3.34 6.32
N GLU A 68 16.34 -4.31 7.13
CA GLU A 68 15.39 -5.34 6.71
C GLU A 68 14.02 -4.75 6.37
N LEU A 69 13.49 -3.87 7.20
CA LEU A 69 12.21 -3.19 6.94
C LEU A 69 12.25 -2.35 5.67
N ILE A 70 13.32 -1.60 5.43
CA ILE A 70 13.48 -0.81 4.19
C ILE A 70 13.43 -1.72 2.96
N LYS A 71 14.06 -2.90 3.00
CA LYS A 71 14.02 -3.86 1.89
C LYS A 71 12.60 -4.38 1.65
N VAL A 72 11.87 -4.71 2.72
CA VAL A 72 10.49 -5.17 2.67
C VAL A 72 9.58 -4.08 2.09
N GLU A 73 9.67 -2.85 2.57
CA GLU A 73 8.86 -1.72 2.10
C GLU A 73 9.12 -1.42 0.62
N ASN A 74 10.39 -1.42 0.21
CA ASN A 74 10.76 -1.26 -1.19
C ASN A 74 10.18 -2.37 -2.08
N ARG A 75 10.20 -3.63 -1.62
CA ARG A 75 9.56 -4.75 -2.32
C ARG A 75 8.06 -4.51 -2.52
N HIS A 76 7.35 -4.07 -1.48
CA HIS A 76 5.92 -3.76 -1.58
C HIS A 76 5.64 -2.59 -2.53
N LEU A 77 6.48 -1.56 -2.52
CA LEU A 77 6.36 -0.44 -3.46
C LEU A 77 6.58 -0.91 -4.91
N GLN A 78 7.61 -1.72 -5.16
CA GLN A 78 7.87 -2.26 -6.49
C GLN A 78 6.70 -3.11 -7.00
N GLN A 79 6.09 -3.95 -6.16
CA GLN A 79 4.91 -4.72 -6.52
C GLN A 79 3.72 -3.82 -6.90
N LYS A 80 3.49 -2.71 -6.18
CA LYS A 80 2.44 -1.73 -6.53
C LYS A 80 2.69 -1.08 -7.89
N TYR A 81 3.94 -0.78 -8.23
CA TYR A 81 4.29 -0.17 -9.52
C TYR A 81 4.30 -1.16 -10.68
N TYR A 82 4.50 -2.46 -10.43
CA TYR A 82 4.54 -3.50 -11.46
C TYR A 82 3.17 -3.82 -12.05
N VAL A 83 2.07 -3.46 -11.37
CA VAL A 83 0.72 -3.66 -11.91
C VAL A 83 0.52 -2.73 -13.11
N ASN A 84 0.60 -3.30 -14.32
CA ASN A 84 0.39 -2.59 -15.57
C ASN A 84 -1.07 -2.09 -15.60
N PRO A 85 -1.31 -0.79 -15.41
CA PRO A 85 -2.67 -0.32 -15.26
C PRO A 85 -3.37 -0.43 -16.63
N VAL A 86 -4.59 -1.00 -16.64
CA VAL A 86 -5.43 -1.07 -17.86
C VAL A 86 -5.58 0.31 -18.51
N TRP A 87 -5.58 1.36 -17.68
CA TRP A 87 -5.62 2.75 -18.12
C TRP A 87 -4.31 3.49 -17.77
N PRO A 88 -3.66 4.17 -18.72
CA PRO A 88 -2.49 4.98 -18.41
C PRO A 88 -2.85 6.14 -17.47
N ARG A 89 -1.90 6.55 -16.61
CA ARG A 89 -2.07 7.75 -15.77
C ARG A 89 -2.23 8.97 -16.67
N ARG A 90 -3.35 9.69 -16.51
CA ARG A 90 -3.61 10.94 -17.23
C ARG A 90 -2.65 12.03 -16.73
N VAL A 91 -2.01 12.73 -17.66
CA VAL A 91 -1.11 13.86 -17.36
C VAL A 91 -1.90 15.17 -17.28
N THR A 92 -2.89 15.32 -18.15
CA THR A 92 -3.76 16.50 -18.21
C THR A 92 -5.22 16.08 -18.30
N PRO A 93 -6.15 16.88 -17.76
CA PRO A 93 -7.56 16.64 -17.97
C PRO A 93 -7.89 16.76 -19.47
N PRO A 94 -8.94 16.05 -19.97
CA PRO A 94 -9.47 16.28 -21.31
C PRO A 94 -9.84 17.74 -21.51
N LYS A 95 -9.69 18.28 -22.72
CA LYS A 95 -9.92 19.71 -23.01
C LYS A 95 -11.32 20.17 -22.60
N ASP A 96 -12.31 19.32 -22.83
CA ASP A 96 -13.73 19.64 -22.66
C ASP A 96 -14.28 19.19 -21.29
N TRP A 97 -13.40 18.90 -20.32
CA TRP A 97 -13.82 18.43 -18.99
C TRP A 97 -14.67 19.46 -18.22
N TYR A 98 -14.57 20.75 -18.58
CA TYR A 98 -15.28 21.86 -17.95
C TYR A 98 -16.65 22.13 -18.57
N LEU A 99 -17.00 21.47 -19.68
CA LEU A 99 -18.29 21.68 -20.32
C LEU A 99 -19.41 21.08 -19.45
N PRO A 100 -20.55 21.77 -19.31
CA PRO A 100 -21.71 21.20 -18.64
C PRO A 100 -22.18 19.95 -19.39
N LEU A 101 -22.59 18.94 -18.64
CA LEU A 101 -23.19 17.73 -19.22
C LEU A 101 -24.40 18.12 -20.07
N GLU A 102 -24.62 17.45 -21.21
CA GLU A 102 -25.70 17.78 -22.14
C GLU A 102 -27.07 17.83 -21.44
N GLU A 103 -27.33 16.89 -20.53
CA GLU A 103 -28.54 16.84 -19.70
C GLU A 103 -28.73 18.08 -18.81
N MET A 104 -27.64 18.69 -18.35
CA MET A 104 -27.66 19.93 -17.55
C MET A 104 -27.86 21.15 -18.44
N SER A 105 -27.24 21.17 -19.62
CA SER A 105 -27.42 22.26 -20.59
C SER A 105 -28.87 22.37 -21.09
N GLN A 106 -29.54 21.23 -21.31
CA GLN A 106 -30.95 21.17 -21.72
C GLN A 106 -31.90 21.69 -20.63
N LYS A 107 -31.61 21.42 -19.35
CA LYS A 107 -32.41 21.91 -18.21
C LYS A 107 -32.23 23.42 -17.97
N GLN A 108 -31.06 23.97 -18.27
CA GLN A 108 -30.82 25.43 -18.19
C GLN A 108 -31.52 26.20 -19.31
N GLN A 109 -31.71 25.59 -20.48
CA GLN A 109 -32.38 26.21 -21.63
C GLN A 109 -33.91 26.18 -21.55
N ALA A 110 -34.46 25.32 -20.69
CA ALA A 110 -35.90 25.13 -20.49
C ALA A 110 -36.46 25.90 -19.26
N SER A 111 -35.65 26.76 -18.64
CA SER A 111 -36.03 27.62 -17.51
C SER A 111 -35.90 29.09 -17.86
#